data_AF-A0AAN5I828-F1
#
_entry.id   AF-A0AAN5I828-F1
#
_cell.length_a   1.000
_cell.length_b   1.000
_cell.length_c   1.000
_cell.angle_alpha   90.00
_cell.angle_beta   90.00
_cell.angle_gamma   90.00
#
_symmetry.space_group_name_H-M   'P 1'
#
loop_
_entity.id
_entity.type
_entity.pdbx_description
1 polymer ?
#
loop_
_entity_poly.entity_id
_entity_poly.type
_entity_poly.pdbx_seq_one_letter_code
_entity_poly.pdbx_strand_id
1 'polypeptide(L)'
;STPAERAMGKSSSARSSSTLRAERGADAFRRSVTNNDSHSTFMRRSAAFVVAEQPVSTAESEAFAQEVQTRNDKDEKLVPNLCRVFREGGWQLLLAVVVAAIRGVELPGITMAFGLIFQAFNFMPSDPWRMQHELVICLIIFSCIGFITFSFQFCASLLFGHASERVTLDFRIRSLNAILHQDAAYFDNPRHAPGKLITRLATDAPNVKAVMDARMMSVIYNMTAWVLCVVIALVHAWPVGVLGMAM
;
A
#
# COMPACT_ATOMS: atom_id res chain seq x y z
N SER A 1 -26.79 -46.69 -66.62
CA SER A 1 -25.82 -45.59 -66.56
C SER A 1 -26.44 -44.46 -65.76
N THR A 2 -25.86 -44.20 -64.59
CA THR A 2 -25.75 -42.89 -63.92
C THR A 2 -25.34 -41.77 -64.91
N PRO A 3 -25.30 -40.46 -64.54
CA PRO A 3 -25.73 -39.76 -63.31
C PRO A 3 -26.38 -38.37 -63.58
N ALA A 4 -26.66 -37.61 -62.49
CA ALA A 4 -26.41 -36.16 -62.30
C ALA A 4 -27.17 -35.15 -63.20
N GLU A 5 -27.56 -33.94 -62.80
CA GLU A 5 -27.51 -33.14 -61.59
C GLU A 5 -27.98 -31.74 -62.06
N ARG A 6 -28.97 -31.12 -61.39
CA ARG A 6 -29.19 -29.65 -61.31
C ARG A 6 -30.61 -29.41 -60.82
N ALA A 7 -30.90 -28.49 -59.91
CA ALA A 7 -30.13 -27.71 -58.96
C ALA A 7 -31.21 -26.92 -58.21
N MET A 8 -31.46 -27.22 -56.94
CA MET A 8 -32.03 -26.25 -56.00
C MET A 8 -31.97 -26.82 -54.58
N GLY A 9 -31.36 -26.07 -53.68
CA GLY A 9 -31.63 -26.21 -52.25
C GLY A 9 -30.68 -27.08 -51.41
N LYS A 10 -29.36 -26.95 -51.56
CA LYS A 10 -28.42 -27.38 -50.50
C LYS A 10 -27.34 -26.33 -50.25
N SER A 11 -27.72 -25.29 -49.50
CA SER A 11 -26.76 -24.49 -48.73
C SER A 11 -27.49 -23.67 -47.67
N SER A 12 -27.85 -24.27 -46.53
CA SER A 12 -28.09 -23.51 -45.29
C SER A 12 -28.32 -24.40 -44.04
N SER A 13 -27.55 -25.46 -43.83
CA SER A 13 -27.73 -26.26 -42.59
C SER A 13 -26.46 -26.71 -41.88
N ALA A 14 -25.27 -26.47 -42.43
CA ALA A 14 -24.01 -26.94 -41.84
C ALA A 14 -23.24 -25.86 -41.06
N ARG A 15 -23.73 -24.61 -41.01
CA ARG A 15 -23.06 -23.48 -40.32
C ARG A 15 -23.62 -23.16 -38.93
N SER A 16 -24.66 -23.86 -38.49
CA SER A 16 -25.36 -23.56 -37.23
C SER A 16 -24.76 -24.28 -36.01
N SER A 17 -24.07 -25.41 -36.21
CA SER A 17 -23.54 -26.23 -35.11
C SER A 17 -22.20 -25.74 -34.54
N SER A 18 -21.40 -25.00 -35.32
CA SER A 18 -20.13 -24.42 -34.85
C SER A 18 -20.33 -23.07 -34.14
N THR A 19 -21.33 -22.28 -34.54
CA THR A 19 -21.69 -21.02 -33.89
C THR A 19 -22.35 -21.27 -32.52
N LEU A 20 -23.21 -22.28 -32.40
CA LEU A 20 -23.86 -22.64 -31.12
C LEU A 20 -22.89 -23.05 -30.02
N ARG A 21 -21.71 -23.61 -30.36
CA ARG A 21 -20.69 -24.01 -29.38
C ARG A 21 -19.84 -22.81 -28.93
N ALA A 22 -19.63 -21.83 -29.80
CA ALA A 22 -18.96 -20.58 -29.48
C ALA A 22 -19.85 -19.66 -28.61
N GLU A 23 -21.15 -19.60 -28.89
CA GLU A 23 -22.11 -18.83 -28.07
C GLU A 23 -22.25 -19.40 -26.66
N ARG A 24 -22.24 -20.73 -26.48
CA ARG A 24 -22.23 -21.34 -25.13
C ARG A 24 -20.99 -20.96 -24.29
N GLY A 25 -19.84 -20.79 -24.93
CA GLY A 25 -18.60 -20.37 -24.26
C GLY A 25 -18.62 -18.90 -23.87
N ALA A 26 -19.10 -18.04 -24.78
CA ALA A 26 -19.30 -16.61 -24.52
C ALA A 26 -20.35 -16.38 -23.43
N ASP A 27 -21.45 -17.15 -23.43
CA ASP A 27 -22.50 -17.08 -22.41
C ASP A 27 -22.05 -17.61 -21.05
N ALA A 28 -21.16 -18.61 -21.01
CA ALA A 28 -20.54 -19.08 -19.77
C ALA A 28 -19.59 -18.04 -19.17
N PHE A 29 -18.82 -17.34 -20.01
CA PHE A 29 -17.95 -16.24 -19.58
C PHE A 29 -18.77 -15.00 -19.15
N ARG A 30 -19.86 -14.68 -19.85
CA ARG A 30 -20.78 -13.60 -19.47
C ARG A 30 -21.47 -13.89 -18.15
N ARG A 31 -21.81 -15.15 -17.87
CA ARG A 31 -22.32 -15.60 -16.56
C ARG A 31 -21.27 -15.52 -15.45
N SER A 32 -19.97 -15.71 -15.72
CA SER A 32 -18.96 -15.56 -14.66
C SER A 32 -18.74 -14.09 -14.27
N VAL A 33 -18.82 -13.17 -15.25
CA VAL A 33 -18.71 -11.72 -14.99
C VAL A 33 -19.95 -11.20 -14.25
N THR A 34 -21.17 -11.61 -14.63
CA THR A 34 -22.39 -11.18 -13.92
C THR A 34 -22.55 -11.79 -12.53
N ASN A 35 -22.02 -12.99 -12.29
CA ASN A 35 -22.05 -13.60 -10.96
C ASN A 35 -21.02 -12.98 -9.99
N ASN A 36 -19.97 -12.33 -10.51
CA ASN A 36 -19.02 -11.55 -9.72
C ASN A 36 -19.56 -10.14 -9.39
N ASP A 37 -20.34 -9.55 -10.31
CA ASP A 37 -20.99 -8.26 -10.08
C ASP A 37 -22.22 -8.32 -9.15
N SER A 38 -22.73 -9.52 -8.88
CA SER A 38 -23.83 -9.72 -7.93
C SER A 38 -23.39 -9.46 -6.48
N HIS A 39 -22.10 -9.56 -6.16
CA HIS A 39 -21.56 -9.23 -4.84
C HIS A 39 -21.24 -7.73 -4.69
N SER A 40 -20.94 -7.03 -5.79
CA SER A 40 -20.61 -5.60 -5.79
C SER A 40 -21.86 -4.71 -5.93
N THR A 41 -22.88 -5.14 -6.69
CA THR A 41 -24.14 -4.39 -6.84
C THR A 41 -25.16 -4.66 -5.74
N PHE A 42 -25.15 -5.82 -5.08
CA PHE A 42 -25.92 -6.04 -3.85
C PHE A 42 -25.43 -5.11 -2.72
N MET A 43 -24.12 -4.97 -2.55
CA MET A 43 -23.50 -4.03 -1.59
C MET A 43 -23.81 -2.55 -1.88
N ARG A 44 -23.92 -2.17 -3.17
CA ARG A 44 -24.24 -0.79 -3.55
C ARG A 44 -25.72 -0.45 -3.41
N ARG A 45 -26.60 -1.44 -3.60
CA ARG A 45 -28.05 -1.28 -3.50
C ARG A 45 -28.54 -1.44 -2.05
N SER A 46 -27.85 -2.24 -1.22
CA SER A 46 -28.05 -2.25 0.22
C SER A 46 -27.57 -0.96 0.88
N ALA A 47 -26.46 -0.36 0.43
CA ALA A 47 -26.05 0.95 0.95
C ALA A 47 -27.05 2.09 0.64
N ALA A 48 -27.70 2.07 -0.52
CA ALA A 48 -28.64 3.11 -0.93
C ALA A 48 -30.07 2.91 -0.39
N PHE A 49 -30.48 1.68 -0.04
CA PHE A 49 -31.80 1.38 0.50
C PHE A 49 -31.83 1.24 2.03
N VAL A 50 -30.69 0.99 2.69
CA VAL A 50 -30.61 0.88 4.17
C VAL A 50 -30.62 2.25 4.89
N VAL A 51 -30.77 3.36 4.14
CA VAL A 51 -31.15 4.67 4.73
C VAL A 51 -32.63 4.72 5.14
N ALA A 52 -33.44 3.71 4.81
CA ALA A 52 -34.83 3.60 5.26
C ALA A 52 -34.95 2.75 6.54
N GLU A 53 -34.85 3.45 7.66
CA GLU A 53 -35.38 3.16 9.00
C GLU A 53 -36.37 1.96 9.13
N GLN A 54 -35.87 0.80 9.57
CA GLN A 54 -36.66 -0.21 10.32
C GLN A 54 -35.76 -1.03 11.27
N PRO A 55 -36.28 -1.50 12.42
CA PRO A 55 -35.53 -1.71 13.66
C PRO A 55 -35.24 -3.19 13.91
N VAL A 56 -34.02 -3.68 13.67
CA VAL A 56 -33.68 -5.09 13.99
C VAL A 56 -32.24 -5.24 14.46
N SER A 57 -32.12 -5.69 15.72
CA SER A 57 -30.99 -6.37 16.37
C SER A 57 -29.72 -5.56 16.69
N THR A 58 -29.72 -4.98 17.89
CA THR A 58 -28.51 -4.55 18.63
C THR A 58 -27.44 -5.65 18.75
N ALA A 59 -27.82 -6.94 18.67
CA ALA A 59 -26.91 -8.06 18.85
C ALA A 59 -25.92 -8.27 17.68
N GLU A 60 -26.27 -7.95 16.43
CA GLU A 60 -25.33 -8.07 15.30
C GLU A 60 -24.32 -6.91 15.28
N SER A 61 -24.73 -5.72 15.73
CA SER A 61 -23.84 -4.56 15.89
C SER A 61 -22.87 -4.76 17.06
N GLU A 62 -23.31 -5.34 18.16
CA GLU A 62 -22.47 -5.71 19.31
C GLU A 62 -21.52 -6.88 18.98
N ALA A 63 -21.97 -7.86 18.19
CA ALA A 63 -21.12 -8.95 17.72
C ALA A 63 -20.02 -8.47 16.74
N PHE A 64 -20.35 -7.54 15.83
CA PHE A 64 -19.37 -6.91 14.95
C PHE A 64 -18.41 -6.00 15.73
N ALA A 65 -18.89 -5.24 16.71
CA ALA A 65 -18.05 -4.45 17.60
C ALA A 65 -17.13 -5.35 18.44
N GLN A 66 -17.61 -6.48 18.97
CA GLN A 66 -16.78 -7.46 19.66
C GLN A 66 -15.78 -8.16 18.75
N GLU A 67 -16.13 -8.46 17.49
CA GLU A 67 -15.20 -9.04 16.52
C GLU A 67 -14.11 -8.04 16.10
N VAL A 68 -14.45 -6.76 15.94
CA VAL A 68 -13.47 -5.68 15.72
C VAL A 68 -12.62 -5.45 16.97
N GLN A 69 -13.20 -5.47 18.17
CA GLN A 69 -12.49 -5.29 19.45
C GLN A 69 -11.53 -6.45 19.72
N THR A 70 -11.97 -7.70 19.55
CA THR A 70 -11.12 -8.89 19.74
C THR A 70 -10.04 -9.01 18.66
N ARG A 71 -10.30 -8.47 17.46
CA ARG A 71 -9.28 -8.32 16.43
C ARG A 71 -8.27 -7.23 16.81
N ASN A 72 -8.72 -6.08 17.30
CA ASN A 72 -7.85 -5.01 17.82
C ASN A 72 -6.98 -5.47 19.00
N ASP A 73 -7.53 -6.21 19.97
CA ASP A 73 -6.81 -6.74 21.15
C ASP A 73 -5.79 -7.83 20.75
N LYS A 74 -6.11 -8.63 19.74
CA LYS A 74 -5.17 -9.58 19.13
C LYS A 74 -4.09 -8.85 18.34
N ASP A 75 -4.44 -7.82 17.58
CA ASP A 75 -3.52 -7.00 16.80
C ASP A 75 -2.56 -6.23 17.74
N GLU A 76 -3.03 -5.72 18.89
CA GLU A 76 -2.23 -5.07 19.94
C GLU A 76 -1.18 -6.01 20.58
N LYS A 77 -1.46 -7.31 20.64
CA LYS A 77 -0.50 -8.33 21.07
C LYS A 77 0.36 -8.86 19.92
N LEU A 78 -0.08 -8.66 18.67
CA LEU A 78 0.64 -9.05 17.47
C LEU A 78 1.69 -8.00 17.06
N VAL A 79 1.42 -6.70 17.23
CA VAL A 79 2.39 -5.62 16.94
C VAL A 79 3.74 -5.79 17.65
N PRO A 80 3.83 -6.09 18.96
CA PRO A 80 5.13 -6.29 19.61
C PRO A 80 5.85 -7.55 19.11
N ASN A 81 5.10 -8.60 18.73
CA ASN A 81 5.68 -9.83 18.17
C ASN A 81 6.13 -9.65 16.71
N LEU A 82 5.41 -8.86 15.93
CA LEU A 82 5.78 -8.48 14.57
C LEU A 82 7.04 -7.62 14.59
N CYS A 83 7.14 -6.64 15.49
CA CYS A 83 8.36 -5.87 15.74
C CYS A 83 9.55 -6.76 16.18
N ARG A 84 9.29 -7.85 16.90
CA ARG A 84 10.34 -8.81 17.29
C ARG A 84 10.83 -9.63 16.09
N VAL A 85 9.96 -9.99 15.16
CA VAL A 85 10.32 -10.61 13.87
C VAL A 85 11.06 -9.60 12.96
N PHE A 86 10.71 -8.31 13.00
CA PHE A 86 11.49 -7.24 12.34
C PHE A 86 12.91 -7.11 12.89
N ARG A 87 13.09 -7.30 14.20
CA ARG A 87 14.40 -7.25 14.86
C ARG A 87 15.31 -8.43 14.50
N GLU A 88 14.74 -9.56 14.09
CA GLU A 88 15.49 -10.71 13.56
C GLU A 88 15.94 -10.53 12.10
N GLY A 89 15.40 -9.53 11.39
CA GLY A 89 15.62 -9.24 9.96
C GLY A 89 17.02 -8.72 9.57
N GLY A 90 17.99 -8.79 10.48
CA GLY A 90 19.41 -8.57 10.19
C GLY A 90 19.84 -7.10 10.02
N TRP A 91 21.15 -6.93 9.79
CA TRP A 91 21.83 -5.64 9.65
C TRP A 91 21.30 -4.77 8.50
N GLN A 92 20.68 -5.39 7.49
CA GLN A 92 20.18 -4.70 6.29
C GLN A 92 18.97 -3.80 6.59
N LEU A 93 18.10 -4.23 7.52
CA LEU A 93 16.95 -3.44 7.99
C LEU A 93 17.39 -2.23 8.83
N LEU A 94 18.37 -2.43 9.71
CA LEU A 94 18.94 -1.32 10.50
C LEU A 94 19.58 -0.27 9.59
N LEU A 95 20.34 -0.70 8.58
CA LEU A 95 20.91 0.20 7.59
C LEU A 95 19.82 0.98 6.83
N ALA A 96 18.75 0.30 6.42
CA ALA A 96 17.62 0.95 5.74
C ALA A 96 16.94 2.01 6.61
N VAL A 97 16.75 1.74 7.91
CA VAL A 97 16.18 2.70 8.87
C VAL A 97 17.08 3.92 9.05
N VAL A 98 18.40 3.73 9.13
CA VAL A 98 19.35 4.85 9.23
C VAL A 98 19.31 5.72 7.97
N VAL A 99 19.31 5.12 6.78
CA VAL A 99 19.19 5.86 5.51
C VAL A 99 17.85 6.60 5.43
N ALA A 100 16.76 5.99 5.89
CA ALA A 100 15.44 6.64 5.95
C ALA A 100 15.39 7.80 6.96
N ALA A 101 16.10 7.71 8.08
CA ALA A 101 16.21 8.82 9.03
C ALA A 101 16.95 10.02 8.41
N ILE A 102 18.02 9.78 7.64
CA ILE A 102 18.75 10.84 6.93
C ILE A 102 17.85 11.54 5.91
N ARG A 103 16.96 10.81 5.24
CA ARG A 103 15.95 11.40 4.33
C ARG A 103 15.04 12.41 5.05
N GLY A 104 14.80 12.28 6.36
CA GLY A 104 13.99 13.22 7.13
C GLY A 104 14.51 14.67 7.13
N VAL A 105 15.80 14.87 6.82
CA VAL A 105 16.44 16.20 6.68
C VAL A 105 16.02 16.91 5.38
N GLU A 106 15.38 16.22 4.44
CA GLU A 106 14.93 16.79 3.16
C GLU A 106 13.98 17.99 3.33
N LEU A 107 12.96 17.87 4.19
CA LEU A 107 11.98 18.95 4.42
C LEU A 107 12.66 20.25 4.88
N PRO A 108 13.44 20.26 5.98
CA PRO A 108 14.12 21.48 6.39
C PRO A 108 15.24 21.90 5.45
N GLY A 109 15.89 20.97 4.75
CA GLY A 109 16.89 21.30 3.73
C GLY A 109 16.31 22.16 2.61
N ILE A 110 15.12 21.80 2.13
CA ILE A 110 14.39 22.58 1.12
C ILE A 110 13.96 23.94 1.69
N THR A 111 13.43 23.98 2.91
CA THR A 111 13.03 25.25 3.57
C THR A 111 14.22 26.20 3.73
N MET A 112 15.38 25.69 4.14
CA MET A 112 16.59 26.50 4.31
C MET A 112 17.11 27.02 2.96
N ALA A 113 17.05 26.21 1.90
CA ALA A 113 17.38 26.65 0.55
C ALA A 113 16.45 27.79 0.06
N PHE A 114 15.14 27.71 0.35
CA PHE A 114 14.22 28.82 0.07
C PHE A 114 14.58 30.09 0.85
N GLY A 115 15.08 29.97 2.08
CA GLY A 115 15.59 31.10 2.86
C GLY A 115 16.72 31.86 2.16
N LEU A 116 17.65 31.15 1.52
CA LEU A 116 18.76 31.75 0.77
C LEU A 116 18.26 32.54 -0.45
N ILE A 117 17.23 32.03 -1.13
CA ILE A 117 16.59 32.73 -2.26
C ILE A 117 15.96 34.04 -1.79
N PHE A 118 15.26 34.04 -0.65
CA PHE A 118 14.70 35.28 -0.09
C PHE A 118 15.79 36.27 0.31
N GLN A 119 16.93 35.80 0.83
CA GLN A 119 18.07 36.67 1.11
C GLN A 119 18.64 37.28 -0.17
N ALA A 120 18.73 36.51 -1.27
CA ALA A 120 19.16 37.03 -2.57
C ALA A 120 18.22 38.14 -3.10
N PHE A 121 16.91 38.02 -2.88
CA PHE A 121 15.94 39.05 -3.25
C PHE A 121 16.02 40.33 -2.40
N ASN A 122 16.62 40.31 -1.21
CA ASN A 122 16.76 41.54 -0.42
C ASN A 122 17.75 42.54 -1.06
N PHE A 123 18.58 42.11 -2.02
CA PHE A 123 19.50 42.99 -2.76
C PHE A 123 18.85 43.78 -3.92
N MET A 124 17.53 43.64 -4.13
CA MET A 124 16.74 44.14 -5.27
C MET A 124 16.81 45.68 -5.53
N PRO A 125 17.17 46.59 -4.60
CA PRO A 125 17.36 48.01 -4.96
C PRO A 125 18.80 48.39 -5.36
N SER A 126 19.80 47.60 -4.95
CA SER A 126 21.20 48.05 -4.90
C SER A 126 22.04 47.71 -6.13
N ASP A 127 21.99 46.46 -6.64
CA ASP A 127 22.85 46.01 -7.76
C ASP A 127 22.26 44.77 -8.49
N PRO A 128 21.69 44.92 -9.71
CA PRO A 128 21.09 43.81 -10.46
C PRO A 128 22.06 42.67 -10.81
N TRP A 129 23.33 43.00 -11.08
CA TRP A 129 24.36 42.03 -11.45
C TRP A 129 24.73 41.08 -10.30
N ARG A 130 24.79 41.60 -9.06
CA ARG A 130 25.09 40.79 -7.88
C ARG A 130 23.95 39.83 -7.56
N MET A 131 22.70 40.28 -7.73
CA MET A 131 21.53 39.44 -7.55
C MET A 131 21.52 38.23 -8.49
N GLN A 132 21.82 38.44 -9.78
CA GLN A 132 21.87 37.35 -10.75
C GLN A 132 22.94 36.31 -10.39
N HIS A 133 24.11 36.75 -9.92
CA HIS A 133 25.18 35.85 -9.49
C HIS A 133 24.78 35.01 -8.27
N GLU A 134 24.18 35.63 -7.25
CA GLU A 134 23.67 34.93 -6.07
C GLU A 134 22.55 33.92 -6.41
N LEU A 135 21.64 34.29 -7.31
CA LEU A 135 20.58 33.39 -7.76
C LEU A 135 21.14 32.17 -8.51
N VAL A 136 22.15 32.35 -9.36
CA VAL A 136 22.81 31.23 -10.04
C VAL A 136 23.47 30.29 -9.03
N ILE A 137 24.12 30.81 -7.99
CA ILE A 137 24.69 29.99 -6.91
C ILE A 137 23.58 29.23 -6.16
N CYS A 138 22.48 29.90 -5.81
CA CYS A 138 21.34 29.26 -5.16
C CYS A 138 20.74 28.13 -6.00
N LEU A 139 20.64 28.32 -7.33
CA LEU A 139 20.16 27.30 -8.25
C LEU A 139 21.09 26.08 -8.31
N ILE A 140 22.42 26.30 -8.30
CA ILE A 140 23.41 25.22 -8.26
C ILE A 140 23.26 24.42 -6.96
N ILE A 141 23.16 25.10 -5.81
CA ILE A 141 22.97 24.47 -4.50
C ILE A 141 21.67 23.65 -4.46
N PHE A 142 20.57 24.21 -4.96
CA PHE A 142 19.27 23.53 -5.02
C PHE A 142 19.32 22.27 -5.89
N SER A 143 20.00 22.36 -7.04
CA SER A 143 20.24 21.22 -7.93
C SER A 143 21.04 20.11 -7.25
N CYS A 144 22.12 20.47 -6.54
CA CYS A 144 22.92 19.52 -5.76
C CYS A 144 22.10 18.83 -4.66
N ILE A 145 21.30 19.59 -3.90
CA ILE A 145 20.42 19.02 -2.86
C ILE A 145 19.43 18.05 -3.49
N GLY A 146 18.79 18.41 -4.61
CA GLY A 146 17.85 17.54 -5.32
C GLY A 146 18.49 16.23 -5.81
N PHE A 147 19.71 16.28 -6.32
CA PHE A 147 20.42 15.07 -6.76
C PHE A 147 20.77 14.16 -5.58
N ILE A 148 21.18 14.75 -4.45
CA ILE A 148 21.49 14.03 -3.23
C ILE A 148 20.21 13.36 -2.69
N THR A 149 19.13 14.10 -2.51
CA THR A 149 17.88 13.57 -1.95
C THR A 149 17.28 12.48 -2.84
N PHE A 150 17.36 12.64 -4.17
CA PHE A 150 16.97 11.60 -5.11
C PHE A 150 17.79 10.31 -4.94
N SER A 151 19.11 10.44 -4.81
CA SER A 151 20.01 9.30 -4.62
C SER A 151 19.72 8.54 -3.32
N PHE A 152 19.53 9.28 -2.22
CA PHE A 152 19.17 8.70 -0.92
C PHE A 152 17.79 8.05 -0.95
N GLN A 153 16.80 8.68 -1.59
CA GLN A 153 15.46 8.11 -1.75
C GLN A 153 15.50 6.80 -2.52
N PHE A 154 16.19 6.80 -3.66
CA PHE A 154 16.30 5.60 -4.49
C PHE A 154 17.00 4.47 -3.74
N CYS A 155 18.13 4.76 -3.07
CA CYS A 155 18.84 3.78 -2.26
C CYS A 155 17.95 3.19 -1.15
N ALA A 156 17.26 4.05 -0.40
CA ALA A 156 16.34 3.62 0.65
C ALA A 156 15.23 2.73 0.07
N SER A 157 14.64 3.09 -1.07
CA SER A 157 13.53 2.33 -1.68
C SER A 157 13.97 0.93 -2.09
N LEU A 158 15.18 0.81 -2.64
CA LEU A 158 15.76 -0.50 -2.98
C LEU A 158 16.01 -1.34 -1.72
N LEU A 159 16.61 -0.75 -0.68
CA LEU A 159 16.89 -1.43 0.59
C LEU A 159 15.62 -1.97 1.26
N PHE A 160 14.55 -1.15 1.34
CA PHE A 160 13.27 -1.58 1.89
C PHE A 160 12.55 -2.61 1.00
N GLY A 161 12.65 -2.48 -0.33
CA GLY A 161 12.13 -3.48 -1.26
C GLY A 161 12.79 -4.84 -1.08
N HIS A 162 14.13 -4.89 -1.01
CA HIS A 162 14.87 -6.13 -0.78
C HIS A 162 14.64 -6.71 0.62
N ALA A 163 14.58 -5.86 1.65
CA ALA A 163 14.33 -6.30 3.01
C ALA A 163 12.92 -6.87 3.19
N SER A 164 11.90 -6.22 2.63
CA SER A 164 10.50 -6.66 2.73
C SER A 164 10.28 -8.01 2.05
N GLU A 165 11.00 -8.28 0.95
CA GLU A 165 10.97 -9.58 0.28
C GLU A 165 11.54 -10.69 1.18
N ARG A 166 12.71 -10.47 1.79
CA ARG A 166 13.31 -11.47 2.68
C ARG A 166 12.43 -11.80 3.88
N VAL A 167 11.89 -10.77 4.54
CA VAL A 167 11.00 -10.95 5.70
C VAL A 167 9.72 -11.69 5.30
N THR A 168 9.15 -11.37 4.13
CA THR A 168 7.93 -12.04 3.63
C THR A 168 8.20 -13.51 3.30
N LEU A 169 9.36 -13.83 2.72
CA LEU A 169 9.73 -15.22 2.42
C LEU A 169 9.91 -16.05 3.71
N ASP A 170 10.62 -15.52 4.69
CA ASP A 170 10.80 -16.18 5.98
C ASP A 170 9.47 -16.37 6.71
N PHE A 171 8.60 -15.35 6.70
CA PHE A 171 7.24 -15.46 7.24
C PHE A 171 6.43 -16.59 6.57
N ARG A 172 6.49 -16.71 5.24
CA ARG A 172 5.79 -17.78 4.50
C ARG A 172 6.33 -19.16 4.90
N ILE A 173 7.65 -19.32 4.99
CA ILE A 173 8.28 -20.59 5.34
C ILE A 173 7.93 -20.99 6.78
N ARG A 174 8.07 -20.07 7.75
CA ARG A 174 7.73 -20.32 9.16
C ARG A 174 6.25 -20.66 9.34
N SER A 175 5.36 -19.94 8.64
CA SER A 175 3.92 -20.19 8.72
C SER A 175 3.52 -21.55 8.13
N LEU A 176 4.09 -21.93 6.99
CA LEU A 176 3.86 -23.25 6.40
C LEU A 176 4.40 -24.37 7.30
N ASN A 177 5.60 -24.19 7.85
CA ASN A 177 6.20 -25.15 8.77
C ASN A 177 5.32 -25.35 10.01
N ALA A 178 4.80 -24.26 10.60
CA ALA A 178 3.90 -24.32 11.73
C ALA A 178 2.58 -25.06 11.40
N ILE A 179 2.00 -24.80 10.23
CA ILE A 179 0.78 -25.49 9.77
C ILE A 179 1.04 -27.00 9.61
N LEU A 180 2.19 -27.40 9.06
CA LEU A 180 2.52 -28.82 8.85
C LEU A 180 2.76 -29.60 10.14
N HIS A 181 3.11 -28.94 11.25
CA HIS A 181 3.35 -29.58 12.55
C HIS A 181 2.10 -29.57 13.46
N GLN A 182 0.94 -29.14 12.98
CA GLN A 182 -0.30 -29.14 13.77
C GLN A 182 -0.99 -30.52 13.76
N ASP A 183 -1.59 -30.89 14.89
CA ASP A 183 -2.29 -32.17 15.08
C ASP A 183 -3.54 -32.29 14.19
N ALA A 184 -3.95 -33.52 13.85
CA ALA A 184 -5.15 -33.77 13.05
C ALA A 184 -6.43 -33.17 13.66
N ALA A 185 -6.53 -33.15 15.00
CA ALA A 185 -7.64 -32.55 15.73
C ALA A 185 -7.77 -31.02 15.51
N TYR A 186 -6.68 -30.34 15.13
CA TYR A 186 -6.72 -28.92 14.77
C TYR A 186 -7.46 -28.71 13.45
N PHE A 187 -7.28 -29.60 12.48
CA PHE A 187 -7.89 -29.53 11.15
C PHE A 187 -9.36 -29.98 11.11
N ASP A 188 -9.83 -30.72 12.12
CA ASP A 188 -11.23 -31.11 12.26
C ASP A 188 -12.16 -29.93 12.53
N ASN A 189 -11.62 -28.80 13.02
CA ASN A 189 -12.41 -27.61 13.28
C ASN A 189 -12.75 -26.90 11.95
N PRO A 190 -14.03 -26.64 11.61
CA PRO A 190 -14.42 -26.03 10.33
C PRO A 190 -13.89 -24.60 10.11
N ARG A 191 -13.35 -23.96 11.17
CA ARG A 191 -12.59 -22.70 11.11
C ARG A 191 -11.15 -22.87 10.62
N HIS A 192 -10.53 -24.04 10.83
CA HIS A 192 -9.14 -24.36 10.47
C HIS A 192 -9.04 -25.34 9.31
N ALA A 193 -10.08 -25.41 8.47
CA ALA A 193 -10.03 -26.19 7.24
C ALA A 193 -8.78 -25.80 6.43
N PRO A 194 -8.02 -26.77 5.89
CA PRO A 194 -6.74 -26.51 5.23
C PRO A 194 -6.86 -25.51 4.07
N GLY A 195 -7.97 -25.55 3.32
CA GLY A 195 -8.26 -24.57 2.28
C GLY A 195 -8.37 -23.13 2.80
N LYS A 196 -9.03 -22.91 3.95
CA LYS A 196 -9.15 -21.58 4.57
C LYS A 196 -7.81 -21.07 5.09
N LEU A 197 -6.99 -21.96 5.66
CA LEU A 197 -5.65 -21.62 6.16
C LEU A 197 -4.72 -21.20 5.01
N ILE A 198 -4.74 -21.93 3.89
CA ILE A 198 -3.97 -21.60 2.70
C ILE A 198 -4.44 -20.27 2.10
N THR A 199 -5.76 -20.04 2.02
CA THR A 199 -6.31 -18.75 1.57
C THR A 199 -5.85 -17.60 2.46
N ARG A 200 -5.93 -17.75 3.79
CA ARG A 200 -5.45 -16.75 4.75
C ARG A 200 -3.96 -16.48 4.58
N LEU A 201 -3.14 -17.52 4.46
CA LEU A 201 -1.71 -17.35 4.25
C LEU A 201 -1.39 -16.64 2.93
N ALA A 202 -2.14 -16.96 1.87
CA ALA A 202 -2.01 -16.32 0.56
C ALA A 202 -2.43 -14.84 0.58
N THR A 203 -3.35 -14.44 1.46
CA THR A 203 -3.75 -13.03 1.64
C THR A 203 -2.87 -12.27 2.63
N ASP A 204 -2.42 -12.92 3.70
CA ASP A 204 -1.68 -12.26 4.79
C ASP A 204 -0.24 -11.98 4.38
N ALA A 205 0.42 -12.88 3.65
CA ALA A 205 1.79 -12.68 3.20
C ALA A 205 2.00 -11.44 2.28
N PRO A 206 1.19 -11.20 1.22
CA PRO A 206 1.32 -9.99 0.42
C PRO A 206 0.91 -8.73 1.19
N ASN A 207 -0.06 -8.81 2.12
CA ASN A 207 -0.41 -7.68 2.97
C ASN A 207 0.75 -7.27 3.88
N VAL A 208 1.44 -8.23 4.50
CA VAL A 208 2.64 -7.97 5.31
C VAL A 208 3.73 -7.33 4.46
N LYS A 209 3.98 -7.83 3.24
CA LYS A 209 4.96 -7.22 2.32
C LYS A 209 4.64 -5.76 2.03
N ALA A 210 3.37 -5.44 1.73
CA ALA A 210 2.94 -4.10 1.39
C ALA A 210 3.13 -3.10 2.55
N VAL A 211 2.87 -3.54 3.79
CA VAL A 211 3.12 -2.72 4.98
C VAL A 211 4.61 -2.48 5.19
N MET A 212 5.46 -3.41 4.80
CA MET A 212 6.90 -3.39 5.07
C MET A 212 7.77 -2.77 4.02
N ASP A 213 7.24 -2.64 2.82
CA ASP A 213 7.88 -1.96 1.70
C ASP A 213 7.68 -0.43 1.83
N ALA A 214 6.89 0.18 0.96
CA ALA A 214 6.73 1.64 0.91
C ALA A 214 6.06 2.26 2.16
N ARG A 215 5.17 1.53 2.84
CA ARG A 215 4.41 2.10 3.97
C ARG A 215 5.31 2.32 5.19
N MET A 216 6.15 1.34 5.54
CA MET A 216 7.11 1.46 6.64
C MET A 216 8.10 2.60 6.40
N MET A 217 8.66 2.67 5.19
CA MET A 217 9.51 3.79 4.77
C MET A 217 8.81 5.14 4.99
N SER A 218 7.56 5.27 4.54
CA SER A 218 6.80 6.52 4.67
C SER A 218 6.56 6.89 6.13
N VAL A 219 6.25 5.93 6.99
CA VAL A 219 6.03 6.19 8.42
C VAL A 219 7.31 6.72 9.09
N ILE A 220 8.45 6.07 8.85
CA ILE A 220 9.74 6.49 9.43
C ILE A 220 10.13 7.88 8.95
N TYR A 221 9.97 8.15 7.65
CA TYR A 221 10.22 9.46 7.07
C TYR A 221 9.34 10.54 7.72
N ASN A 222 8.02 10.32 7.80
CA ASN A 222 7.10 11.31 8.37
C ASN A 222 7.39 11.57 9.85
N MET A 223 7.70 10.54 10.63
CA MET A 223 8.07 10.70 12.04
C MET A 223 9.34 11.52 12.20
N THR A 224 10.38 11.20 11.41
CA THR A 224 11.66 11.92 11.49
C THR A 224 11.49 13.37 11.05
N ALA A 225 10.76 13.59 9.96
CA ALA A 225 10.54 14.92 9.41
C ALA A 225 9.68 15.79 10.34
N TRP A 226 8.66 15.21 10.98
CA TRP A 226 7.87 15.90 11.99
C TRP A 226 8.71 16.32 13.20
N VAL A 227 9.53 15.39 13.75
CA VAL A 227 10.45 15.70 14.85
C VAL A 227 11.42 16.82 14.47
N LEU A 228 12.03 16.74 13.29
CA LEU A 228 13.03 17.71 12.85
C LEU A 228 12.41 19.10 12.61
N CYS A 229 11.18 19.14 12.07
CA CYS A 229 10.43 20.37 11.89
C CYS A 229 10.12 21.06 13.23
N VAL A 230 9.63 20.30 14.22
CA VAL A 230 9.35 20.81 15.57
C VAL A 230 10.62 21.36 16.22
N VAL A 231 11.74 20.63 16.12
CA VAL A 231 13.02 21.08 16.67
C VAL A 231 13.48 22.39 16.03
N ILE A 232 13.45 22.49 14.70
CA ILE A 232 13.91 23.70 13.99
C ILE A 232 13.01 24.90 14.30
N ALA A 233 11.70 24.69 14.38
CA ALA A 233 10.74 25.74 14.73
C ALA A 233 10.98 26.29 16.14
N LEU A 234 11.22 25.41 17.12
CA LEU A 234 11.50 25.81 18.50
C LEU A 234 12.83 26.56 18.66
N VAL A 235 13.86 26.18 17.89
CA VAL A 235 15.18 26.83 17.95
C VAL A 235 15.16 28.24 17.35
N HIS A 236 14.52 28.43 16.19
CA HIS A 236 14.54 29.73 15.49
C HIS A 236 13.50 30.72 16.00
N ALA A 237 12.29 30.25 16.34
CA ALA A 237 11.19 31.13 16.71
C ALA A 237 10.32 30.48 17.79
N TRP A 238 10.87 30.32 19.00
CA TRP A 238 10.15 29.73 20.13
C TRP A 238 8.75 30.33 20.42
N PRO A 239 8.47 31.65 20.30
CA PRO A 239 7.10 32.14 20.51
C PRO A 239 6.14 31.71 19.39
N VAL A 240 6.58 31.73 18.13
CA VAL A 240 5.76 31.36 16.96
C VAL A 240 5.52 29.84 16.93
N GLY A 241 6.53 29.05 17.27
CA GLY A 241 6.44 27.59 17.36
C GLY A 241 5.52 27.11 18.48
N VAL A 242 5.59 27.74 19.67
CA VAL A 242 4.70 27.41 20.79
C VAL A 242 3.25 27.78 20.48
N LEU A 243 3.01 28.94 19.86
CA LEU A 243 1.67 29.33 19.39
C LEU A 243 1.12 28.36 18.35
N GLY A 244 1.95 27.94 17.38
CA GLY A 244 1.54 27.01 16.33
C GLY A 244 1.23 25.59 16.83
N MET A 245 1.83 25.14 17.94
CA MET A 245 1.49 23.86 18.57
C MET A 245 0.26 23.94 19.48
N ALA A 246 -0.13 25.13 19.91
CA ALA A 246 -1.24 25.35 20.84
C ALA A 246 -2.60 25.48 20.15
N MET A 247 -2.64 25.71 18.84
CA MET A 247 -3.85 25.69 18.00
C MET A 247 -4.15 24.29 17.48
#